data_AF-A0A965C5Z3-F1
#
_entry.id   AF-A0A965C5Z3-F1
#
_cell.length_a   1.000
_cell.length_b   1.000
_cell.length_c   1.000
_cell.angle_alpha   90.00
_cell.angle_beta   90.00
_cell.angle_gamma   90.00
#
_symmetry.space_group_name_H-M   'P 1'
#
loop_
_entity.id
_entity.type
_entity.pdbx_description
1 polymer ?
#
loop_
_entity_poly.entity_id
_entity_poly.type
_entity_poly.pdbx_seq_one_letter_code
_entity_poly.pdbx_strand_id
1 'polypeptide(L)'
;MKAKNEINAKQVSNYWRSPADRPQVLAVEDDGKFVTVAFTQDNGERVIARFQISGWKVAPRAEIERVMRILARSPIRVAGARLTNR
;
A
#
# COMPACT_ATOMS: atom_id res chain seq x y z
N MET A 1 -14.56 27.98 -0.77
CA MET A 1 -15.34 26.74 -0.54
C MET A 1 -14.36 25.58 -0.40
N LYS A 2 -14.16 25.04 0.82
CA LYS A 2 -13.29 23.88 1.05
C LYS A 2 -14.17 22.62 1.06
N ALA A 3 -14.02 21.74 0.07
CA ALA A 3 -14.69 20.46 0.07
C ALA A 3 -14.11 19.60 1.19
N LYS A 4 -14.90 19.34 2.22
CA LYS A 4 -14.58 18.37 3.26
C LYS A 4 -14.75 16.98 2.64
N ASN A 5 -13.63 16.36 2.26
CA ASN A 5 -13.59 14.92 1.96
C ASN A 5 -13.66 14.15 3.29
N GLU A 6 -14.79 14.28 4.00
CA GLU A 6 -15.15 13.41 5.11
C GLU A 6 -15.85 12.22 4.48
N ILE A 7 -15.09 11.17 4.14
CA ILE A 7 -15.67 9.86 3.83
C ILE A 7 -16.45 9.45 5.08
N ASN A 8 -17.77 9.60 5.03
CA ASN A 8 -18.66 9.29 6.13
C ASN A 8 -18.52 7.79 6.43
N ALA A 9 -18.11 7.43 7.65
CA ALA A 9 -17.95 6.03 8.06
C ALA A 9 -19.23 5.19 7.84
N LYS A 10 -20.41 5.84 7.79
CA LYS A 10 -21.68 5.20 7.41
C LYS A 10 -21.78 4.86 5.92
N GLN A 11 -21.14 5.61 5.02
CA GLN A 11 -21.11 5.31 3.58
C GLN A 11 -20.20 4.12 3.26
N VAL A 12 -19.05 3.99 3.93
CA VAL A 12 -18.14 2.83 3.76
C VAL A 12 -18.76 1.55 4.33
N SER A 13 -19.67 1.69 5.30
CA SER A 13 -20.39 0.57 5.93
C SER A 13 -21.34 -0.17 4.98
N ASN A 14 -21.75 0.41 3.86
CA ASN A 14 -22.78 -0.17 2.99
C ASN A 14 -22.25 -1.10 1.89
N TYR A 15 -20.93 -1.29 1.76
CA TYR A 15 -20.35 -2.21 0.78
C TYR A 15 -20.32 -3.66 1.25
N TRP A 16 -20.46 -3.90 2.56
CA TRP A 16 -20.33 -5.22 3.17
C TRP A 16 -21.69 -5.66 3.72
N ARG A 17 -22.18 -6.82 3.28
CA ARG A 17 -23.50 -7.34 3.68
C ARG A 17 -23.51 -7.74 5.16
N SER A 18 -22.36 -8.14 5.68
CA SER A 18 -22.11 -8.49 7.08
C SER A 18 -20.73 -7.99 7.53
N PRO A 19 -20.53 -7.73 8.84
CA PRO A 19 -19.18 -7.52 9.40
C PRO A 19 -18.19 -8.62 9.02
N ALA A 20 -18.67 -9.85 8.81
CA ALA A 20 -17.85 -10.99 8.38
C ALA A 20 -17.28 -10.84 6.96
N ASP A 21 -17.89 -10.02 6.11
CA ASP A 21 -17.42 -9.81 4.73
C ASP A 21 -16.25 -8.84 4.65
N ARG A 22 -16.00 -8.09 5.72
CA ARG A 22 -14.93 -7.09 5.75
C ARG A 22 -13.57 -7.76 5.53
N PRO A 23 -12.66 -7.11 4.79
CA PRO A 23 -11.29 -7.58 4.70
C PRO A 23 -10.65 -7.65 6.09
N GLN A 24 -9.96 -8.76 6.37
CA GLN A 24 -9.27 -8.99 7.64
C GLN A 24 -7.80 -9.30 7.36
N VAL A 25 -6.91 -8.55 8.02
CA VAL A 25 -5.48 -8.87 8.02
C VAL A 25 -5.26 -10.09 8.92
N LEU A 26 -4.70 -11.14 8.34
CA LEU A 26 -4.37 -12.37 9.06
C LEU A 26 -2.92 -12.38 9.55
N ALA A 27 -2.01 -11.89 8.71
CA ALA A 27 -0.59 -11.82 9.03
C ALA A 27 0.07 -10.68 8.26
N VAL A 28 1.08 -10.08 8.87
CA VAL A 28 2.05 -9.19 8.22
C VAL A 28 3.38 -9.94 8.26
N GLU A 29 4.05 -10.05 7.11
CA GLU A 29 5.37 -10.71 7.07
C GLU A 29 6.42 -9.88 7.82
N ASP A 30 7.45 -10.55 8.34
CA ASP A 30 8.48 -9.93 9.19
C ASP A 30 9.23 -8.78 8.50
N ASP A 31 9.34 -8.84 7.17
CA ASP A 31 9.96 -7.78 6.37
C ASP A 31 9.07 -6.53 6.21
N GLY A 32 7.80 -6.63 6.63
CA GLY A 32 6.80 -5.58 6.53
C GLY A 32 6.42 -5.23 5.09
N LYS A 33 6.76 -6.05 4.09
CA LYS A 33 6.50 -5.78 2.66
C LYS A 33 5.25 -6.45 2.15
N PHE A 34 4.84 -7.55 2.76
CA PHE A 34 3.68 -8.31 2.35
C PHE A 34 2.72 -8.52 3.52
N VAL A 35 1.44 -8.60 3.18
CA VAL A 35 0.34 -8.82 4.11
C VAL A 35 -0.59 -9.90 3.55
N THR A 36 -1.00 -10.82 4.40
CA THR A 36 -2.02 -11.83 4.08
C THR A 36 -3.37 -11.30 4.55
N VAL A 37 -4.32 -11.19 3.62
CA VAL A 37 -5.65 -10.64 3.86
C VAL A 37 -6.70 -11.67 3.43
N ALA A 38 -7.66 -11.92 4.32
CA ALA A 38 -8.91 -12.58 3.96
C ALA A 38 -9.92 -11.52 3.50
N PHE A 39 -10.53 -11.69 2.33
CA PHE A 39 -11.55 -10.79 1.81
C PHE A 39 -12.63 -11.56 1.04
N THR A 40 -13.81 -10.97 0.91
CA THR A 40 -14.93 -11.56 0.14
C THR A 40 -14.90 -10.97 -1.27
N GLN A 41 -14.88 -11.82 -2.29
CA GLN A 41 -14.96 -11.42 -3.69
C GLN A 41 -16.40 -11.07 -4.09
N ASP A 42 -16.56 -10.46 -5.28
CA ASP A 42 -17.88 -10.05 -5.79
C ASP A 42 -18.84 -11.22 -6.01
N ASN A 43 -18.31 -12.42 -6.27
CA ASN A 43 -19.06 -13.67 -6.38
C ASN A 43 -19.53 -14.24 -5.03
N GLY A 44 -19.15 -13.62 -3.91
CA GLY A 44 -19.49 -14.05 -2.55
C GLY A 44 -18.50 -15.03 -1.93
N GLU A 45 -17.45 -15.44 -2.62
CA GLU A 45 -16.44 -16.37 -2.09
C GLU A 45 -15.47 -15.65 -1.14
N ARG A 46 -15.13 -16.31 -0.03
CA ARG A 46 -14.10 -15.84 0.90
C ARG A 46 -12.74 -16.36 0.47
N VAL A 47 -11.83 -15.45 0.17
CA VAL A 47 -10.49 -15.78 -0.35
C VAL A 47 -9.41 -15.21 0.55
N ILE A 48 -8.32 -15.97 0.71
CA ILE A 48 -7.11 -15.54 1.39
C ILE A 48 -6.06 -15.26 0.32
N ALA A 49 -5.53 -14.04 0.29
CA ALA A 49 -4.48 -13.68 -0.65
C ALA A 49 -3.39 -12.85 0.01
N ARG A 50 -2.20 -12.93 -0.59
CA ARG A 50 -1.01 -12.18 -0.22
C ARG A 50 -0.92 -10.92 -1.08
N PHE A 51 -0.80 -9.76 -0.45
CA PHE A 51 -0.68 -8.47 -1.10
C PHE A 51 0.65 -7.80 -0.75
N GLN A 52 1.22 -7.09 -1.73
CA GLN A 52 2.35 -6.21 -1.48
C GLN A 52 1.87 -4.88 -0.90
N ILE A 53 2.53 -4.41 0.15
CA ILE A 53 2.26 -3.12 0.77
C ILE A 53 2.82 -2.01 -0.14
N SER A 54 1.96 -1.08 -0.57
CA SER A 54 2.33 0.02 -1.46
C SER A 54 3.04 1.17 -0.72
N GLY A 55 2.86 1.27 0.60
CA GLY A 55 3.52 2.29 1.39
C GLY A 55 3.28 2.10 2.88
N TRP A 56 4.15 2.72 3.67
CA TRP A 56 4.09 2.69 5.11
C TRP A 56 3.80 4.07 5.68
N LYS A 57 2.95 4.14 6.70
CA LYS A 57 2.89 5.32 7.57
C LYS A 57 4.18 5.44 8.40
N VAL A 58 4.70 4.30 8.85
CA VAL A 58 5.99 4.16 9.53
C VAL A 58 6.70 2.97 8.90
N ALA A 59 7.78 3.23 8.15
CA ALA A 59 8.50 2.18 7.43
C ALA A 59 9.30 1.27 8.38
N PRO A 60 9.44 -0.03 8.07
CA PRO A 60 10.34 -0.92 8.78
C PRO A 60 11.76 -0.38 8.79
N ARG A 61 12.46 -0.52 9.92
CA ARG A 61 13.82 0.01 10.10
C ARG A 61 14.79 -0.48 9.01
N ALA A 62 14.72 -1.75 8.65
CA ALA A 62 15.54 -2.33 7.59
C ALA A 62 15.35 -1.64 6.24
N GLU A 63 14.13 -1.18 5.93
CA GLU A 63 13.82 -0.49 4.68
C GLU A 63 14.34 0.95 4.70
N ILE A 64 14.26 1.63 5.85
CA ILE A 64 14.89 2.94 6.06
C ILE A 64 16.41 2.83 5.84
N GLU A 65 17.06 1.85 6.48
CA GLU A 65 18.50 1.63 6.34
C GLU A 65 18.91 1.29 4.90
N ARG A 66 18.09 0.50 4.19
CA ARG A 66 18.29 0.18 2.76
C ARG A 66 18.24 1.44 1.91
N VAL A 67 17.22 2.28 2.09
CA VAL A 67 17.05 3.54 1.34
C VAL A 67 18.21 4.49 1.63
N MET A 68 18.58 4.67 2.90
CA MET A 68 19.71 5.54 3.27
C MET A 68 21.03 5.05 2.65
N ARG A 69 21.26 3.73 2.58
CA ARG A 69 22.43 3.16 1.90
C ARG A 69 22.44 3.46 0.40
N ILE A 70 21.28 3.47 -0.25
CA ILE A 70 21.16 3.81 -1.67
C ILE A 70 21.43 5.31 -1.87
N LEU A 71 20.84 6.16 -1.03
CA LEU A 71 21.01 7.62 -1.10
C LEU A 71 22.43 8.07 -0.73
N ALA A 72 23.13 7.33 0.12
CA ALA A 72 24.53 7.59 0.44
C ALA A 72 25.47 7.31 -0.75
N ARG A 73 25.00 6.60 -1.79
CA ARG A 73 25.79 6.42 -3.01
C ARG A 73 25.78 7.73 -3.78
N SER A 74 26.95 8.12 -4.28
CA SER A 74 27.03 9.25 -5.22
C SER A 74 26.05 9.02 -6.39
N PRO A 75 25.36 10.06 -6.88
CA PRO A 75 24.50 9.95 -8.04
C PRO A 75 25.26 9.28 -9.18
N ILE A 76 24.61 8.33 -9.86
CA ILE A 76 25.12 7.85 -11.14
C ILE A 76 25.11 9.07 -12.07
N ARG A 77 26.29 9.57 -12.41
CA ARG A 77 26.42 10.63 -13.41
C ARG A 77 26.02 10.02 -14.76
N VAL A 78 24.82 10.33 -15.21
CA VAL A 78 24.37 10.00 -16.57
C VAL A 78 24.65 11.23 -17.42
N ALA A 79 25.59 11.11 -18.35
CA ALA A 79 25.83 12.11 -19.38
C ALA A 79 25.01 11.72 -20.63
N GLY A 80 24.21 12.64 -21.15
CA GLY A 80 23.40 12.43 -22.35
C GLY A 80 22.72 13.73 -22.79
N ALA A 81 22.44 13.86 -24.09
CA ALA A 81 21.73 15.02 -24.61
C ALA A 81 20.34 15.11 -23.95
N ARG A 82 20.00 16.28 -23.40
CA ARG A 82 18.65 16.54 -22.88
C ARG A 82 17.70 16.59 -24.07
N LEU A 83 16.95 15.51 -24.28
CA LEU A 83 15.86 15.48 -25.26
C LEU A 83 14.72 16.34 -24.71
N THR A 84 14.61 17.58 -25.17
CA THR A 84 13.41 18.39 -25.00
C THR A 84 12.55 18.20 -26.24
N ASN A 85 11.36 17.62 -26.09
CA ASN A 85 10.35 17.64 -27.15
C ASN A 85 9.98 19.10 -27.42
N ARG A 86 10.27 19.56 -28.64
CA ARG A 86 9.78 20.83 -29.20
C ARG A 86 8.45 20.60 -29.89
#